data_AF-A0AAV5DH10-F1
#
_entry.id   AF-A0AAV5DH10-F1
#
_cell.length_a   1.000
_cell.length_b   1.000
_cell.length_c   1.000
_cell.angle_alpha   90.00
_cell.angle_beta   90.00
_cell.angle_gamma   90.00
#
_symmetry.space_group_name_H-M   'P 1'
#
loop_
_entity.id
_entity.type
_entity.pdbx_description
1 polymer ?
#
loop_
_entity_poly.entity_id
_entity_poly.type
_entity_poly.pdbx_seq_one_letter_code
_entity_poly.pdbx_strand_id
1 'polypeptide(L)'
;MIGSERAFVALNDTGVTEFRKAHATGVFDLEVVVTGEERYYLAFVQVRERKLRATCPLKLQLASLRTPEVAFQKVNCQLADLEDH
;
A
#
# COMPACT_ATOMS: atom_id res chain seq x y z
N MET A 1 -9.93 0.60 -18.15
CA MET A 1 -10.37 1.58 -17.14
C MET A 1 -11.13 0.82 -16.07
N ILE A 2 -10.55 0.63 -14.88
CA ILE A 2 -11.26 -0.02 -13.77
C ILE A 2 -11.70 1.09 -12.82
N GLY A 3 -12.99 1.45 -12.90
CA GLY A 3 -13.62 2.34 -11.94
C GLY A 3 -13.76 1.61 -10.62
N SER A 4 -13.12 2.12 -9.58
CA SER A 4 -13.27 1.62 -8.21
C SER A 4 -14.71 1.85 -7.75
N GLU A 5 -15.46 0.77 -7.53
CA GLU A 5 -16.70 0.80 -6.76
C GLU A 5 -16.38 1.32 -5.36
N ARG A 6 -16.80 2.55 -5.07
CA ARG A 6 -16.68 3.14 -3.73
C ARG A 6 -17.72 2.50 -2.82
N ALA A 7 -17.39 1.34 -2.26
CA ALA A 7 -18.17 0.74 -1.19
C ALA A 7 -18.00 1.57 0.10
N PHE A 8 -19.11 2.02 0.67
CA PHE A 8 -19.11 2.65 1.99
C PHE A 8 -18.91 1.56 3.04
N VAL A 9 -17.75 1.56 3.70
CA VAL A 9 -17.47 0.65 4.82
C VAL A 9 -17.88 1.34 6.10
N ALA A 10 -18.89 0.79 6.79
CA ALA A 10 -19.26 1.24 8.13
C ALA A 10 -18.33 0.59 9.16
N LEU A 11 -17.76 1.42 10.04
CA LEU A 11 -17.03 0.93 11.21
C LEU A 11 -18.02 0.50 12.30
N ASN A 12 -17.69 -0.59 13.02
CA ASN A 12 -18.41 -0.96 14.24
C ASN A 12 -17.98 -0.09 15.43
N ASP A 13 -18.63 -0.22 16.60
CA ASP A 13 -18.37 0.64 17.77
C ASP A 13 -16.91 0.61 18.25
N THR A 14 -16.27 -0.57 18.17
CA THR A 14 -14.84 -0.72 18.45
C THR A 14 -14.00 0.03 17.42
N GLY A 15 -14.32 -0.13 16.14
CA GLY A 15 -13.65 0.53 15.01
C GLY A 15 -13.78 2.05 15.07
N VAL A 16 -14.93 2.58 15.49
CA VAL A 16 -15.13 4.03 15.68
C VAL A 16 -14.23 4.54 16.81
N THR A 17 -14.13 3.80 17.91
CA THR A 17 -13.26 4.16 19.04
C THR A 17 -11.79 4.20 18.64
N GLU A 18 -11.30 3.17 17.97
CA GLU A 18 -9.90 3.10 17.51
C GLU A 18 -9.61 4.16 16.44
N PHE A 19 -10.54 4.39 15.51
CA PHE A 19 -10.42 5.46 14.53
C PHE A 19 -10.30 6.83 15.19
N ARG A 20 -11.11 7.13 16.22
CA ARG A 20 -11.03 8.42 16.93
C ARG A 20 -9.67 8.63 17.60
N LYS A 21 -9.08 7.58 18.17
CA LYS A 21 -7.73 7.63 18.76
C LYS A 21 -6.67 7.94 17.70
N ALA A 22 -6.67 7.21 16.58
CA ALA A 22 -5.74 7.44 15.47
C ALA A 22 -5.97 8.79 14.76
N HIS A 23 -7.21 9.25 14.65
CA HIS A 23 -7.53 10.56 14.08
C HIS A 23 -7.03 11.70 14.96
N ALA A 24 -7.07 11.55 16.28
CA ALA A 24 -6.53 12.56 17.20
C ALA A 24 -5.01 12.73 17.08
N THR A 25 -4.28 11.66 16.77
CA THR A 25 -2.83 11.73 16.47
C THR A 25 -2.56 12.17 15.03
N GLY A 26 -3.54 12.00 14.14
CA GLY A 26 -3.44 12.32 12.72
C GLY A 26 -2.55 11.36 11.93
N VAL A 27 -2.13 10.25 12.53
CA VAL A 27 -1.25 9.25 11.93
C VAL A 27 -1.97 7.92 11.83
N PHE A 28 -1.99 7.34 10.64
CA PHE A 28 -2.59 6.05 10.37
C PHE A 28 -1.53 5.10 9.81
N ASP A 29 -1.48 3.90 10.36
CA ASP A 29 -0.70 2.80 9.79
C ASP A 29 -1.53 2.14 8.68
N LEU A 30 -0.92 2.00 7.50
CA LEU A 30 -1.50 1.40 6.30
C LEU A 30 -0.60 0.26 5.83
N GLU A 31 -1.20 -0.74 5.21
CA GLU A 31 -0.46 -1.79 4.49
C GLU A 31 -0.79 -1.68 3.01
N VAL A 32 0.23 -1.48 2.17
CA VAL A 32 0.08 -1.41 0.72
C VAL A 32 0.77 -2.61 0.09
N VAL A 33 0.05 -3.29 -0.80
CA VAL A 33 0.60 -4.39 -1.60
C VAL A 33 0.88 -3.84 -3.00
N VAL A 34 2.14 -3.88 -3.41
CA VAL A 34 2.59 -3.55 -4.75
C VAL A 34 2.79 -4.84 -5.52
N THR A 35 2.12 -4.98 -6.66
CA THR A 35 2.26 -6.14 -7.55
C THR A 35 2.70 -5.70 -8.93
N GLY A 36 3.52 -6.52 -9.61
CA GLY A 36 3.97 -6.26 -10.97
C GLY A 36 4.43 -7.51 -11.68
N GLU A 37 4.84 -7.36 -12.93
CA GLU A 37 5.47 -8.42 -13.72
C GLU A 37 6.73 -7.83 -14.38
N GLU A 38 7.87 -8.45 -14.14
CA GLU A 38 9.13 -8.11 -14.76
C GLU A 38 9.38 -9.09 -15.91
N ARG A 39 9.71 -8.55 -17.09
CA ARG A 39 10.09 -9.35 -18.26
C ARG A 39 11.54 -9.11 -18.57
N TYR A 40 12.33 -10.18 -18.66
CA TYR A 40 13.74 -10.11 -19.02
C TYR A 40 14.09 -11.11 -20.11
N TYR A 41 15.02 -10.73 -20.98
CA TYR A 41 15.46 -11.54 -22.11
C TYR A 41 16.77 -12.25 -21.75
N LEU A 42 16.77 -13.58 -21.70
CA LEU A 42 17.97 -14.40 -21.58
C LEU A 42 18.38 -14.86 -22.99
N ALA A 43 19.34 -14.14 -23.57
CA ALA A 43 19.68 -14.21 -25.00
C ALA A 43 18.53 -13.78 -25.94
N PHE A 44 18.84 -13.51 -27.21
CA PHE A 44 17.95 -12.89 -28.21
C PHE A 44 16.62 -13.63 -28.49
N VAL A 45 16.34 -14.74 -27.80
CA VAL A 45 15.22 -15.65 -28.11
C VAL A 45 14.38 -16.05 -26.90
N GLN A 46 14.85 -15.90 -25.65
CA GLN A 46 14.11 -16.40 -24.50
C GLN A 46 13.65 -15.27 -23.58
N VAL A 47 12.33 -15.08 -23.49
CA VAL A 47 11.70 -14.18 -22.52
C VAL A 47 11.39 -14.95 -21.25
N ARG A 48 11.80 -14.42 -20.11
CA ARG A 48 11.37 -14.86 -18.78
C ARG A 48 10.48 -13.79 -18.18
N GLU A 49 9.44 -14.24 -17.49
CA GLU A 49 8.52 -13.38 -16.76
C GLU A 49 8.60 -13.71 -15.29
N ARG A 50 8.79 -12.70 -14.44
CA ARG A 50 8.82 -12.83 -13.00
C ARG A 50 7.73 -11.97 -12.41
N LYS A 51 6.78 -12.58 -11.70
CA LYS A 51 5.81 -11.81 -10.92
C LYS A 51 6.55 -11.12 -9.79
N LEU A 52 6.15 -9.91 -9.45
CA LEU A 52 6.66 -9.14 -8.33
C LEU A 52 5.51 -8.92 -7.34
N ARG A 53 5.77 -9.15 -6.05
CA ARG A 53 4.85 -8.80 -4.97
C ARG A 53 5.66 -8.27 -3.80
N ALA A 54 5.31 -7.08 -3.35
CA ALA A 54 5.92 -6.46 -2.19
C ALA A 54 4.83 -5.90 -1.27
N THR A 55 5.05 -6.03 0.04
CA THR A 55 4.19 -5.44 1.06
C THR A 55 4.96 -4.28 1.70
N CYS A 56 4.36 -3.10 1.66
CA CYS A 56 4.93 -1.84 2.13
C CYS A 56 4.07 -1.32 3.30
N PRO A 57 4.54 -1.40 4.56
CA PRO A 57 3.87 -0.73 5.66
C PRO A 57 4.08 0.78 5.50
N LEU A 58 3.01 1.56 5.34
CA LEU A 58 3.05 3.02 5.14
C LEU A 58 2.44 3.74 6.35
N LYS A 59 2.95 4.94 6.63
CA LYS A 59 2.31 5.87 7.54
C LYS A 59 1.68 7.01 6.76
N LEU A 60 0.38 7.17 6.94
CA LEU A 60 -0.40 8.28 6.40
C LEU A 60 -0.54 9.35 7.47
N GLN A 61 0.07 10.51 7.22
CA GLN A 61 -0.20 11.70 8.00
C GLN A 61 -1.38 12.43 7.35
N LEU A 62 -2.48 12.61 8.09
CA LEU A 62 -3.56 13.46 7.63
C LEU A 62 -3.13 14.93 7.63
N ALA A 63 -3.66 15.68 6.67
CA ALA A 63 -3.46 17.11 6.61
C ALA A 63 -4.00 17.76 7.90
N SER A 64 -3.17 18.58 8.53
CA SER A 64 -3.52 19.37 9.71
C SER A 64 -3.30 20.85 9.41
N LEU A 65 -3.81 21.73 10.26
CA LEU A 65 -3.53 23.17 10.19
C LEU A 65 -2.03 23.49 10.16
N ARG A 66 -1.17 22.58 10.67
CA ARG A 66 0.29 22.72 10.71
C ARG A 66 0.99 22.00 9.56
N THR A 67 0.34 21.03 8.93
CA THR A 67 0.88 20.20 7.84
C THR A 67 -0.19 20.07 6.75
N PRO A 68 -0.25 21.00 5.78
CA PRO A 68 -1.36 21.07 4.84
C PRO A 68 -1.39 19.93 3.81
N GLU A 69 -0.35 19.12 3.74
CA GLU A 69 -0.21 18.05 2.75
C GLU A 69 -0.37 16.67 3.37
N VAL A 70 -1.14 15.82 2.70
CA VAL A 70 -1.22 14.39 3.00
C VAL A 70 0.01 13.73 2.41
N ALA A 71 0.99 13.43 3.25
CA ALA A 71 2.24 12.81 2.83
C ALA A 71 2.30 11.35 3.29
N PHE A 72 2.63 10.47 2.36
CA PHE A 72 3.08 9.12 2.68
C PHE A 72 4.55 9.21 3.09
N GLN A 73 4.87 8.76 4.30
CA GLN A 73 6.27 8.69 4.73
C GLN A 73 7.02 7.65 3.89
N LYS A 74 8.32 7.89 3.63
CA LYS A 74 9.18 6.91 2.96
C LYS A 74 9.33 5.68 3.86
N VAL A 75 9.05 4.50 3.33
CA VAL A 75 9.10 3.23 4.08
C VAL A 75 9.87 2.17 3.31
N ASN A 76 10.41 1.20 4.05
CA ASN A 76 11.04 0.03 3.46
C ASN A 76 9.96 -1.01 3.14
N CYS A 77 9.90 -1.44 1.88
CA CYS A 77 9.00 -2.51 1.44
C CYS A 77 9.66 -3.86 1.63
N GLN A 78 8.89 -4.85 2.08
CA GLN A 78 9.32 -6.24 2.10
C GLN A 78 8.89 -6.88 0.78
N LEU A 79 9.87 -7.28 -0.03
CA LEU A 79 9.61 -8.13 -1.18
C LEU A 79 9.24 -9.53 -0.67
N ALA A 80 8.15 -10.09 -1.17
CA ALA A 80 7.91 -11.51 -0.99
C ALA A 80 8.98 -12.26 -1.80
N ASP A 81 9.53 -13.35 -1.23
CA ASP A 81 10.35 -14.27 -1.99
C ASP A 81 9.49 -14.83 -3.12
N LEU A 82 9.79 -14.41 -4.34
CA LEU A 82 9.08 -14.84 -5.53
C LEU A 82 9.67 -16.17 -5.95
N GLU A 83 9.00 -17.25 -5.56
CA GLU A 83 9.27 -18.59 -6.07
C GLU A 83 9.15 -18.57 -7.60
N ASP A 84 10.27 -18.86 -8.24
CA ASP A 84 10.41 -19.09 -9.69
C ASP A 84 9.89 -20.52 -9.96
N HIS A 85 8.89 -20.67 -10.83
CA HIS A 85 8.40 -21.98 -11.30
C HIS A 85 8.92 -22.24 -12.72
#